data_AF-A0A959AZ86-F1
#
_entry.id   AF-A0A959AZ86-F1
#
_cell.length_a   1.000
_cell.length_b   1.000
_cell.length_c   1.000
_cell.angle_alpha   90.00
_cell.angle_beta   90.00
_cell.angle_gamma   90.00
#
_symmetry.space_group_name_H-M   'P 1'
#
loop_
_entity.id
_entity.type
_entity.pdbx_description
1 polymer ?
#
loop_
_entity_poly.entity_id
_entity_poly.type
_entity_poly.pdbx_seq_one_letter_code
_entity_poly.pdbx_strand_id
1 'polypeptide(L)'
;MRSLLLLVSVFLGGAIYAQPSLQLEVFASGFSLPVDIAHAGDGRLFIVEKAGRIRIIDSDGSILPQPFLDIDARVNSLASERGLLGLAFHPDYTDNGYFFVNYTNNSGDTRISRFSVSAGNANQADPNSERILLEVDQPFNNHNAGDLNFGPDGYLYIGLGDGGSADDPGNRAQNRQNLLGKMLRIDVDNGDPYSIPEDNPFAFDDFTLDEIWAIGLRNPWRFSFDRLTGALWIADV
;
A
#
# COMPACT_ATOMS: atom_id res chain seq x y z
N MET A 1 -51.08 48.34 -38.04
CA MET A 1 -49.64 48.11 -37.74
C MET A 1 -49.50 46.70 -37.18
N ARG A 2 -48.84 45.78 -37.89
CA ARG A 2 -48.58 44.41 -37.42
C ARG A 2 -47.16 44.38 -36.87
N SER A 3 -46.99 44.26 -35.56
CA SER A 3 -45.68 44.05 -34.94
C SER A 3 -45.36 42.56 -34.94
N LEU A 4 -44.27 42.18 -35.62
CA LEU A 4 -43.71 40.84 -35.62
C LEU A 4 -42.66 40.78 -34.51
N LEU A 5 -42.91 40.02 -33.44
CA LEU A 5 -41.90 39.72 -32.43
C LEU A 5 -41.01 38.58 -32.94
N LEU A 6 -39.73 38.88 -33.14
CA LEU A 6 -38.70 37.88 -33.43
C LEU A 6 -38.12 37.40 -32.10
N LEU A 7 -38.36 36.14 -31.72
CA LEU A 7 -37.65 35.50 -30.62
C LEU A 7 -36.30 35.02 -31.15
N VAL A 8 -35.20 35.57 -30.63
CA VAL A 8 -33.84 35.07 -30.86
C VAL A 8 -33.51 34.09 -29.73
N SER A 9 -33.51 32.80 -30.04
CA SER A 9 -33.06 31.76 -29.13
C SER A 9 -31.53 31.70 -29.18
N VAL A 10 -30.86 32.13 -28.11
CA VAL A 10 -29.41 31.92 -27.94
C VAL A 10 -29.19 30.50 -27.44
N PHE A 11 -28.67 29.63 -28.29
CA PHE A 11 -28.17 28.32 -27.86
C PHE A 11 -26.78 28.50 -27.26
N LEU A 12 -26.66 28.38 -25.93
CA LEU A 12 -25.37 28.13 -25.30
C LEU A 12 -24.95 26.69 -25.61
N GLY A 13 -23.98 26.53 -26.51
CA GLY A 13 -23.29 25.26 -26.70
C GLY A 13 -22.45 24.95 -25.48
N GLY A 14 -22.89 24.00 -24.65
CA GLY A 14 -22.05 23.43 -23.59
C GLY A 14 -20.85 22.73 -24.20
N ALA A 15 -19.66 22.94 -23.64
CA ALA A 15 -18.47 22.18 -24.02
C ALA A 15 -18.70 20.69 -23.70
N ILE A 16 -18.70 19.85 -24.73
CA ILE A 16 -18.70 18.41 -24.58
C ILE A 16 -17.25 18.02 -24.27
N TYR A 17 -16.97 17.72 -23.00
CA TYR A 17 -15.70 17.10 -22.62
C TYR A 17 -15.75 15.62 -23.02
N ALA A 18 -15.17 15.28 -24.16
CA ALA A 18 -14.89 13.89 -24.48
C ALA A 18 -13.90 13.34 -23.44
N GLN A 19 -14.15 12.14 -22.92
CA GLN A 19 -13.15 11.46 -22.11
C GLN A 19 -11.86 11.32 -22.92
N PRO A 20 -10.67 11.54 -22.30
CA PRO A 20 -9.41 11.36 -23.01
C PRO A 20 -9.33 9.94 -23.57
N SER A 21 -8.89 9.80 -24.82
CA SER A 21 -8.60 8.50 -25.39
C SER A 21 -7.36 7.94 -24.69
N LEU A 22 -7.52 6.86 -23.93
CA LEU A 22 -6.41 6.17 -23.29
C LEU A 22 -5.79 5.18 -24.28
N GLN A 23 -4.46 5.19 -24.35
CA GLN A 23 -3.68 4.17 -25.05
C GLN A 23 -2.81 3.46 -24.03
N LEU A 24 -2.77 2.13 -24.10
CA LEU A 24 -1.88 1.31 -23.28
C LEU A 24 -0.62 1.00 -24.10
N GLU A 25 0.54 1.29 -23.52
CA GLU A 25 1.84 0.94 -24.06
C GLU A 25 2.53 -0.01 -23.07
N VAL A 26 3.13 -1.08 -23.59
CA VAL A 26 3.91 -2.00 -22.76
C VAL A 26 5.24 -1.34 -22.45
N PHE A 27 5.42 -0.91 -21.21
CA PHE A 27 6.68 -0.32 -20.74
C PHE A 27 7.73 -1.40 -20.40
N ALA A 28 7.31 -2.45 -19.69
CA ALA A 28 8.15 -3.60 -19.34
C ALA A 28 7.28 -4.87 -19.20
N SER A 29 7.90 -6.05 -19.36
CA SER A 29 7.23 -7.34 -19.25
C SER A 29 8.15 -8.43 -18.70
N GLY A 30 7.62 -9.60 -18.36
CA GLY A 30 8.40 -10.73 -17.85
C GLY A 30 8.44 -10.86 -16.32
N PHE A 31 7.58 -10.12 -15.61
CA PHE A 31 7.38 -10.27 -14.16
C PHE A 31 6.50 -11.48 -13.84
N SER A 32 6.76 -12.11 -12.71
CA SER A 32 6.01 -13.25 -12.18
C SER A 32 5.05 -12.80 -11.10
N LEU A 33 3.74 -12.81 -11.39
CA LEU A 33 2.68 -12.38 -10.47
C LEU A 33 3.00 -11.03 -9.78
N PRO A 34 3.22 -9.94 -10.55
CA PRO A 34 3.42 -8.63 -9.97
C PRO A 34 2.14 -8.18 -9.26
N VAL A 35 2.27 -7.70 -8.02
CA VAL A 35 1.14 -7.27 -7.19
C VAL A 35 1.20 -5.79 -6.83
N ASP A 36 2.38 -5.18 -6.86
CA ASP A 36 2.61 -3.77 -6.53
C ASP A 36 3.69 -3.13 -7.40
N ILE A 37 3.68 -1.80 -7.44
CA ILE A 37 4.70 -0.95 -8.06
C ILE A 37 4.90 0.33 -7.24
N ALA A 38 6.16 0.62 -6.88
CA ALA A 38 6.53 1.84 -6.17
C ALA A 38 7.74 2.53 -6.81
N HIS A 39 7.98 3.79 -6.48
CA HIS A 39 9.21 4.51 -6.78
C HIS A 39 9.85 5.04 -5.50
N ALA A 40 11.18 5.12 -5.48
CA ALA A 40 11.93 5.60 -4.33
C ALA A 40 12.17 7.13 -4.31
N GLY A 41 11.45 7.86 -5.17
CA GLY A 41 11.68 9.30 -5.40
C GLY A 41 12.73 9.58 -6.47
N ASP A 42 13.25 8.53 -7.12
CA ASP A 42 14.14 8.60 -8.27
C ASP A 42 13.48 7.99 -9.53
N GLY A 43 14.25 7.81 -10.60
CA GLY A 43 13.75 7.31 -11.88
C GLY A 43 13.48 5.80 -11.94
N ARG A 44 13.71 5.05 -10.85
CA ARG A 44 13.53 3.59 -10.82
C ARG A 44 12.11 3.23 -10.39
N LEU A 45 11.58 2.18 -11.01
CA LEU A 45 10.34 1.53 -10.58
C LEU A 45 10.65 0.18 -9.94
N PHE A 46 10.06 -0.05 -8.78
CA PHE A 46 10.24 -1.26 -7.98
C PHE A 46 8.98 -2.10 -8.09
N ILE A 47 9.09 -3.25 -8.75
CA ILE A 47 7.98 -4.17 -9.00
C ILE A 47 7.99 -5.26 -7.94
N VAL A 48 6.90 -5.36 -7.18
CA VAL A 48 6.73 -6.39 -6.16
C VAL A 48 6.15 -7.65 -6.79
N GLU A 49 6.92 -8.73 -6.77
CA GLU A 49 6.48 -10.06 -7.19
C GLU A 49 6.00 -10.85 -5.96
N LYS A 50 4.80 -11.43 -6.04
CA LYS A 50 4.12 -12.13 -4.94
C LYS A 50 4.99 -13.16 -4.21
N ALA A 51 5.93 -13.79 -4.92
CA ALA A 51 6.83 -14.81 -4.39
C ALA A 51 7.77 -14.30 -3.28
N GLY A 52 8.00 -12.99 -3.16
CA GLY A 52 8.96 -12.43 -2.19
C GLY A 52 10.15 -11.72 -2.84
N ARG A 53 9.98 -11.24 -4.07
CA ARG A 53 11.03 -10.52 -4.82
C ARG A 53 10.59 -9.12 -5.17
N ILE A 54 11.53 -8.18 -5.15
CA ILE A 54 11.34 -6.83 -5.68
C ILE A 54 12.28 -6.67 -6.87
N ARG A 55 11.74 -6.42 -8.06
CA ARG A 55 12.51 -6.19 -9.29
C ARG A 55 12.66 -4.70 -9.56
N ILE A 56 13.73 -4.30 -10.24
CA ILE A 56 13.93 -2.91 -10.65
C ILE A 56 13.73 -2.80 -12.15
N ILE A 57 12.90 -1.83 -12.56
CA ILE A 57 12.94 -1.23 -13.89
C ILE A 57 13.73 0.07 -13.76
N ASP A 58 14.80 0.22 -14.54
CA ASP A 58 15.57 1.45 -14.62
C ASP A 58 14.83 2.51 -15.46
N SER A 59 15.29 3.74 -15.42
CA SER A 59 14.72 4.91 -16.10
C SER A 59 14.59 4.77 -17.62
N ASP A 60 15.37 3.87 -18.24
CA ASP A 60 15.32 3.55 -19.67
C ASP A 60 14.36 2.40 -20.02
N GLY A 61 13.65 1.84 -19.03
CA GLY A 61 12.75 0.70 -19.19
C GLY A 61 13.45 -0.66 -19.09
N SER A 62 14.77 -0.71 -18.89
CA SER A 62 15.50 -1.97 -18.71
C SER A 62 15.20 -2.61 -17.36
N ILE A 63 15.05 -3.94 -17.33
CA ILE A 63 14.88 -4.69 -16.08
C ILE A 63 16.25 -5.11 -15.59
N LEU A 64 16.60 -4.75 -14.35
CA LEU A 64 17.87 -5.17 -13.77
C LEU A 64 17.88 -6.69 -13.54
N PRO A 65 19.04 -7.35 -13.78
CA PRO A 65 19.13 -8.81 -13.72
C PRO A 65 18.98 -9.34 -12.29
N GLN A 66 19.47 -8.60 -11.30
CA GLN A 66 19.32 -8.94 -9.89
C GLN A 66 18.08 -8.23 -9.32
N PRO A 67 17.29 -8.92 -8.46
CA PRO A 67 16.25 -8.24 -7.70
C PRO A 67 16.87 -7.23 -6.72
N PHE A 68 16.13 -6.16 -6.42
CA PHE A 68 16.42 -5.26 -5.32
C PHE A 68 16.44 -6.01 -3.98
N LEU A 69 15.39 -6.80 -3.72
CA LEU A 69 15.25 -7.64 -2.53
C LEU A 69 14.80 -9.03 -2.96
N ASP A 70 15.37 -10.07 -2.35
CA ASP A 70 14.88 -11.45 -2.44
C ASP A 70 14.76 -12.02 -1.03
N ILE A 71 13.52 -12.24 -0.60
CA ILE A 71 13.15 -12.88 0.67
C ILE A 71 12.19 -14.06 0.44
N ASP A 72 12.18 -14.65 -0.76
CA ASP A 72 11.29 -15.76 -1.15
C ASP A 72 11.26 -16.89 -0.11
N ALA A 73 12.43 -17.24 0.45
CA ALA A 73 12.55 -18.26 1.49
C ALA A 73 11.78 -17.96 2.80
N ARG A 74 11.35 -16.71 3.03
CA ARG A 74 10.61 -16.25 4.21
C ARG A 74 9.12 -16.04 3.92
N VAL A 75 8.71 -16.09 2.66
CA VAL A 75 7.38 -15.69 2.20
C VAL A 75 6.55 -16.91 1.84
N ASN A 76 5.37 -17.04 2.46
CA ASN A 76 4.37 -18.01 2.05
C ASN A 76 3.55 -17.45 0.89
N SER A 77 3.94 -17.75 -0.34
CA SER A 77 3.27 -17.25 -1.56
C SER A 77 2.35 -18.27 -2.24
N LEU A 78 2.21 -19.48 -1.66
CA LEU A 78 1.53 -20.62 -2.28
C LEU A 78 0.00 -20.57 -2.18
N ALA A 79 -0.54 -19.77 -1.27
CA ALA A 79 -1.98 -19.65 -1.06
C ALA A 79 -2.58 -18.44 -1.81
N SER A 80 -3.90 -18.26 -1.74
CA SER A 80 -4.65 -17.30 -2.58
C SER A 80 -4.09 -15.88 -2.55
N GLU A 81 -4.12 -15.23 -1.39
CA GLU A 81 -3.72 -13.82 -1.25
C GLU A 81 -2.43 -13.64 -0.46
N ARG A 82 -1.84 -14.74 0.03
CA ARG A 82 -0.57 -14.70 0.76
C ARG A 82 0.61 -14.45 -0.16
N GLY A 83 1.58 -13.65 0.26
CA GLY A 83 2.79 -13.35 -0.51
C GLY A 83 3.52 -12.13 0.02
N LEU A 84 4.40 -11.54 -0.78
CA LEU A 84 4.87 -10.17 -0.61
C LEU A 84 3.89 -9.24 -1.35
N LEU A 85 3.24 -8.33 -0.63
CA LEU A 85 2.00 -7.68 -1.07
C LEU A 85 2.09 -6.15 -1.16
N GLY A 86 2.91 -5.52 -0.30
CA GLY A 86 3.07 -4.07 -0.29
C GLY A 86 4.52 -3.63 -0.19
N LEU A 87 4.81 -2.47 -0.77
CA LEU A 87 6.10 -1.79 -0.69
C LEU A 87 5.89 -0.27 -0.52
N ALA A 88 6.49 0.31 0.52
CA ALA A 88 6.59 1.75 0.69
C ALA A 88 8.03 2.17 0.98
N PHE A 89 8.53 3.20 0.30
CA PHE A 89 9.80 3.82 0.64
C PHE A 89 9.58 4.88 1.72
N HIS A 90 10.52 5.00 2.65
CA HIS A 90 10.49 6.10 3.62
C HIS A 90 10.52 7.46 2.90
N PRO A 91 9.83 8.51 3.39
CA PRO A 91 9.93 9.85 2.82
C PRO A 91 11.38 10.35 2.70
N ASP A 92 12.21 10.04 3.70
CA ASP A 92 13.66 10.34 3.74
C ASP A 92 14.55 9.20 3.19
N TYR A 93 14.03 8.36 2.28
CA TYR A 93 14.78 7.20 1.74
C TYR A 93 16.14 7.56 1.17
N THR A 94 16.29 8.75 0.57
CA THR A 94 17.57 9.22 0.01
C THR A 94 18.67 9.32 1.06
N ASP A 95 18.29 9.59 2.31
CA ASP A 95 19.22 9.83 3.42
C ASP A 95 19.33 8.59 4.33
N ASN A 96 18.22 7.92 4.63
CA ASN A 96 18.19 6.79 5.57
C ASN A 96 18.20 5.41 4.90
N GLY A 97 17.85 5.32 3.61
CA GLY A 97 17.82 4.07 2.87
C GLY A 97 16.75 3.07 3.31
N TYR A 98 15.74 3.49 4.08
CA TYR A 98 14.71 2.62 4.64
C TYR A 98 13.49 2.45 3.73
N PHE A 99 13.00 1.22 3.66
CA PHE A 99 11.76 0.88 3.00
C PHE A 99 11.03 -0.20 3.78
N PHE A 100 9.74 -0.35 3.52
CA PHE A 100 8.81 -1.14 4.31
C PHE A 100 8.08 -2.10 3.40
N VAL A 101 7.89 -3.32 3.87
CA VAL A 101 7.19 -4.36 3.14
C VAL A 101 6.09 -4.98 4.00
N ASN A 102 5.00 -5.36 3.35
CA ASN A 102 3.96 -6.19 3.92
C ASN A 102 4.03 -7.57 3.25
N TYR A 103 4.27 -8.62 4.03
CA TYR A 103 4.31 -9.98 3.50
C TYR A 103 3.72 -11.01 4.45
N THR A 104 3.29 -12.14 3.91
CA THR A 104 2.88 -13.30 4.70
C THR A 104 4.07 -14.21 4.97
N ASN A 105 4.39 -14.45 6.24
CA ASN A 105 5.50 -15.31 6.65
C ASN A 105 5.17 -16.81 6.44
N ASN A 106 6.14 -17.70 6.69
CA ASN A 106 5.95 -19.15 6.56
C ASN A 106 4.93 -19.76 7.53
N SER A 107 4.66 -19.11 8.68
CA SER A 107 3.60 -19.50 9.62
C SER A 107 2.20 -19.12 9.11
N GLY A 108 2.12 -18.18 8.17
CA GLY A 108 0.88 -17.65 7.63
C GLY A 108 0.51 -16.26 8.15
N ASP A 109 1.31 -15.67 9.05
CA ASP A 109 1.04 -14.36 9.64
C ASP A 109 1.39 -13.22 8.68
N THR A 110 0.66 -12.12 8.73
CA THR A 110 1.08 -10.87 8.09
C THR A 110 2.21 -10.25 8.89
N ARG A 111 3.28 -9.86 8.22
CA ARG A 111 4.39 -9.08 8.76
C ARG A 111 4.52 -7.74 8.05
N ILE A 112 4.62 -6.69 8.85
CA ILE A 112 5.07 -5.38 8.40
C ILE A 112 6.52 -5.24 8.85
N SER A 113 7.44 -5.16 7.91
CA SER A 113 8.88 -5.13 8.20
C SER A 113 9.56 -3.95 7.51
N ARG A 114 10.50 -3.32 8.21
CA ARG A 114 11.46 -2.37 7.65
C ARG A 114 12.71 -3.12 7.17
N PHE A 115 13.24 -2.74 6.03
CA PHE A 115 14.54 -3.13 5.51
C PHE A 115 15.35 -1.88 5.12
N SER A 116 16.64 -2.06 4.90
CA SER A 116 17.53 -1.01 4.39
C SER A 116 18.21 -1.40 3.08
N VAL A 117 18.45 -0.40 2.23
CA VAL A 117 19.35 -0.52 1.08
C VAL A 117 20.75 -0.95 1.53
N SER A 118 21.45 -1.72 0.70
CA SER A 118 22.83 -2.14 0.95
C SER A 118 23.78 -0.95 0.88
N ALA A 119 24.71 -0.86 1.83
CA ALA A 119 25.75 0.15 1.81
C ALA A 119 26.57 0.05 0.51
N GLY A 120 26.63 1.15 -0.25
CA GLY A 120 27.40 1.23 -1.50
C GLY A 120 26.73 0.61 -2.73
N ASN A 121 25.51 0.08 -2.63
CA ASN A 121 24.76 -0.39 -3.79
C ASN A 121 23.28 0.00 -3.69
N ALA A 122 22.91 1.11 -4.34
CA ALA A 122 21.54 1.61 -4.34
C ALA A 122 20.53 0.65 -5.00
N ASN A 123 20.99 -0.28 -5.85
CA ASN A 123 20.16 -1.23 -6.58
C ASN A 123 19.97 -2.57 -5.84
N GLN A 124 20.41 -2.67 -4.58
CA GLN A 124 20.29 -3.89 -3.79
C GLN A 124 19.96 -3.55 -2.33
N ALA A 125 18.96 -4.21 -1.76
CA ALA A 125 18.66 -4.19 -0.35
C ALA A 125 19.45 -5.26 0.41
N ASP A 126 19.69 -5.04 1.70
CA ASP A 126 20.25 -6.07 2.58
C ASP A 126 19.09 -6.93 3.15
N PRO A 127 18.90 -8.19 2.74
CA PRO A 127 17.84 -9.04 3.28
C PRO A 127 18.05 -9.39 4.77
N ASN A 128 19.22 -9.13 5.35
CA ASN A 128 19.48 -9.34 6.78
C ASN A 128 19.23 -8.11 7.64
N SER A 129 18.88 -6.96 7.03
CA SER A 129 18.55 -5.72 7.74
C SER A 129 17.13 -5.68 8.32
N GLU A 130 16.38 -6.78 8.21
CA GLU A 130 14.98 -6.85 8.60
C GLU A 130 14.75 -6.43 10.05
N ARG A 131 13.85 -5.47 10.23
CA ARG A 131 13.23 -5.15 11.53
C ARG A 131 11.73 -5.33 11.41
N ILE A 132 11.18 -6.30 12.13
CA ILE A 132 9.74 -6.52 12.19
C ILE A 132 9.11 -5.40 13.03
N LEU A 133 8.11 -4.72 12.47
CA LEU A 133 7.33 -3.70 13.15
C LEU A 133 6.06 -4.30 13.74
N LEU A 134 5.31 -5.03 12.91
CA LEU A 134 4.07 -5.69 13.29
C LEU A 134 4.06 -7.13 12.79
N GLU A 135 3.49 -8.04 13.59
CA GLU A 135 3.16 -9.41 13.21
C GLU A 135 1.71 -9.69 13.63
N VAL A 136 0.88 -10.10 12.68
CA VAL A 136 -0.57 -10.31 12.89
C VAL A 136 -0.96 -11.68 12.36
N ASP A 137 -1.47 -12.54 13.25
CA ASP A 137 -2.03 -13.84 12.90
C ASP A 137 -3.16 -13.70 11.87
N GLN A 138 -3.13 -14.55 10.84
CA GLN A 138 -4.10 -14.56 9.75
C GLN A 138 -4.89 -15.88 9.79
N PRO A 139 -6.15 -15.85 10.25
CA PRO A 139 -6.96 -17.05 10.45
C PRO A 139 -7.26 -17.82 9.15
N PHE A 140 -7.23 -17.12 8.00
CA PHE A 140 -7.43 -17.71 6.68
C PHE A 140 -6.30 -17.29 5.71
N ASN A 141 -6.42 -17.72 4.46
CA ASN A 141 -5.42 -17.49 3.40
C ASN A 141 -5.87 -16.44 2.37
N ASN A 142 -6.94 -15.73 2.69
CA ASN A 142 -7.56 -14.66 1.93
C ASN A 142 -7.94 -13.52 2.87
N HIS A 143 -8.26 -12.37 2.28
CA HIS A 143 -8.38 -11.06 2.92
C HIS A 143 -7.14 -10.66 3.71
N ASN A 144 -5.97 -10.84 3.09
CA ASN A 144 -4.71 -10.43 3.68
C ASN A 144 -4.42 -8.92 3.47
N ALA A 145 -5.13 -8.27 2.54
CA ALA A 145 -4.82 -6.93 2.03
C ALA A 145 -3.32 -6.84 1.66
N GLY A 146 -2.65 -5.73 1.94
CA GLY A 146 -1.22 -5.66 1.66
C GLY A 146 -0.63 -4.27 1.54
N ASP A 147 -1.45 -3.29 1.17
CA ASP A 147 -0.92 -2.00 0.74
C ASP A 147 -0.28 -1.21 1.88
N LEU A 148 0.73 -0.43 1.53
CA LEU A 148 1.50 0.43 2.42
C LEU A 148 1.70 1.78 1.74
N ASN A 149 1.39 2.86 2.44
CA ASN A 149 1.74 4.20 1.96
C ASN A 149 2.12 5.09 3.13
N PHE A 150 3.05 6.00 2.89
CA PHE A 150 3.25 7.14 3.78
C PHE A 150 2.19 8.20 3.51
N GLY A 151 1.56 8.68 4.58
CA GLY A 151 0.63 9.81 4.51
C GLY A 151 1.36 11.14 4.30
N PRO A 152 0.63 12.20 3.95
CA PRO A 152 1.19 13.55 3.87
C PRO A 152 1.66 14.08 5.24
N ASP A 153 1.28 13.42 6.33
CA ASP A 153 1.70 13.65 7.70
C ASP A 153 3.00 12.93 8.08
N GLY A 154 3.56 12.10 7.19
CA GLY A 154 4.82 11.38 7.41
C GLY A 154 4.67 10.04 8.12
N TYR A 155 3.46 9.62 8.48
CA TYR A 155 3.24 8.34 9.14
C TYR A 155 3.01 7.20 8.14
N LEU A 156 3.33 5.97 8.56
CA LEU A 156 3.08 4.78 7.76
C LEU A 156 1.64 4.32 7.96
N TYR A 157 0.88 4.30 6.87
CA TYR A 157 -0.47 3.72 6.82
C TYR A 157 -0.41 2.30 6.28
N ILE A 158 -1.24 1.43 6.85
CA ILE A 158 -1.25 -0.01 6.56
C ILE A 158 -2.70 -0.44 6.34
N GLY A 159 -2.98 -1.03 5.18
CA GLY A 159 -4.26 -1.69 4.91
C GLY A 159 -4.19 -3.15 5.36
N LEU A 160 -5.04 -3.54 6.33
CA LEU A 160 -5.09 -4.91 6.82
C LEU A 160 -6.52 -5.47 6.75
N GLY A 161 -6.70 -6.56 6.00
CA GLY A 161 -8.01 -7.21 5.85
C GLY A 161 -8.46 -7.91 7.12
N ASP A 162 -9.73 -8.31 7.15
CA ASP A 162 -10.40 -8.98 8.29
C ASP A 162 -9.84 -10.39 8.61
N GLY A 163 -8.86 -10.82 7.82
CA GLY A 163 -8.19 -12.09 7.92
C GLY A 163 -9.00 -13.26 7.41
N GLY A 164 -10.13 -12.98 6.75
CA GLY A 164 -10.69 -13.83 5.74
C GLY A 164 -11.96 -14.56 6.08
N SER A 165 -12.36 -15.25 5.02
CA SER A 165 -13.62 -15.92 4.70
C SER A 165 -14.87 -15.03 4.56
N ALA A 166 -15.93 -15.65 4.06
CA ALA A 166 -17.23 -15.01 3.90
C ALA A 166 -17.81 -14.61 5.26
N ASP A 167 -18.48 -13.45 5.28
CA ASP A 167 -19.19 -12.92 6.44
C ASP A 167 -18.34 -12.62 7.69
N ASP A 168 -17.03 -12.38 7.55
CA ASP A 168 -16.07 -12.05 8.62
C ASP A 168 -16.25 -12.95 9.88
N PRO A 169 -15.87 -14.24 9.80
CA PRO A 169 -16.03 -15.15 10.93
C PRO A 169 -15.25 -14.66 12.15
N GLY A 170 -15.96 -14.43 13.24
CA GLY A 170 -15.38 -13.84 14.45
C GLY A 170 -15.53 -12.33 14.56
N ASN A 171 -16.19 -11.68 13.58
CA ASN A 171 -16.52 -10.26 13.56
C ASN A 171 -15.29 -9.39 13.83
N ARG A 172 -14.16 -9.73 13.19
CA ARG A 172 -12.86 -9.15 13.48
C ARG A 172 -12.76 -7.72 12.96
N ALA A 173 -13.39 -7.44 11.82
CA ALA A 173 -13.43 -6.09 11.25
C ALA A 173 -14.03 -5.09 12.24
N GLN A 174 -15.04 -5.47 13.03
CA GLN A 174 -15.66 -4.63 14.07
C GLN A 174 -15.03 -4.80 15.47
N ASN A 175 -14.18 -5.81 15.67
CA ASN A 175 -13.51 -6.01 16.94
C ASN A 175 -12.39 -4.97 17.11
N ARG A 176 -12.48 -4.17 18.18
CA ARG A 176 -11.56 -3.07 18.51
C ARG A 176 -10.28 -3.53 19.19
N GLN A 177 -10.23 -4.80 19.62
CA GLN A 177 -9.11 -5.42 20.34
C GLN A 177 -8.24 -6.30 19.42
N ASN A 178 -8.36 -6.16 18.10
CA ASN A 178 -7.45 -6.75 17.14
C ASN A 178 -7.23 -5.81 15.94
N LEU A 179 -6.17 -6.09 15.17
CA LEU A 179 -5.75 -5.26 14.05
C LEU A 179 -6.39 -5.64 12.71
N LEU A 180 -7.15 -6.73 12.64
CA LEU A 180 -7.73 -7.25 11.40
C LEU A 180 -8.94 -6.41 10.96
N GLY A 181 -9.05 -6.13 9.66
CA GLY A 181 -10.13 -5.37 9.05
C GLY A 181 -10.06 -3.88 9.39
N LYS A 182 -8.86 -3.31 9.32
CA LYS A 182 -8.54 -1.94 9.76
C LYS A 182 -7.66 -1.21 8.73
N MET A 183 -7.76 0.12 8.74
CA MET A 183 -6.60 0.94 8.38
C MET A 183 -5.82 1.18 9.67
N LEU A 184 -4.51 0.98 9.64
CA LEU A 184 -3.61 1.34 10.74
C LEU A 184 -2.78 2.57 10.37
N ARG A 185 -2.33 3.33 11.38
CA ARG A 185 -1.38 4.43 11.24
C ARG A 185 -0.36 4.39 12.38
N ILE A 186 0.92 4.28 12.04
CA ILE A 186 2.04 4.19 13.01
C ILE A 186 3.15 5.18 12.68
N ASP A 187 3.87 5.61 13.70
CA ASP A 187 5.09 6.43 13.58
C ASP A 187 6.33 5.53 13.63
N VAL A 188 7.01 5.42 12.48
CA VAL A 188 8.19 4.57 12.31
C VAL A 188 9.52 5.30 12.58
N ASP A 189 9.48 6.61 12.78
CA ASP A 189 10.65 7.45 13.07
C ASP A 189 10.91 7.53 14.58
N ASN A 190 9.88 7.31 15.39
CA ASN A 190 9.97 7.33 16.84
C ASN A 190 9.61 5.98 17.46
N GLY A 191 10.23 5.65 18.60
CA GLY A 191 9.98 4.41 19.33
C GLY A 191 10.80 3.19 18.89
N ASP A 192 10.58 2.06 19.57
CA ASP A 192 11.22 0.78 19.28
C ASP A 192 10.19 -0.36 19.51
N PRO A 193 9.61 -0.96 18.45
CA PRO A 193 9.94 -0.78 17.03
C PRO A 193 9.32 0.43 16.32
N TYR A 194 8.24 0.99 16.87
CA TYR A 194 7.52 2.18 16.38
C TYR A 194 6.84 2.88 17.57
N SER A 195 6.16 3.99 17.32
CA SER A 195 5.30 4.67 18.29
C SER A 195 3.92 4.97 17.69
N ILE A 196 2.99 5.38 18.54
CA ILE A 196 1.63 5.74 18.15
C ILE A 196 1.58 7.25 17.95
N PRO A 197 1.11 7.75 16.79
CA PRO A 197 0.80 9.16 16.62
C PRO A 197 -0.24 9.61 17.66
N GLU A 198 0.04 10.69 18.41
CA GLU A 198 -0.84 11.17 19.48
C GLU A 198 -2.23 11.59 18.97
N ASP A 199 -2.35 11.93 17.69
CA ASP A 199 -3.59 12.28 17.01
C ASP A 199 -4.30 11.09 16.34
N ASN A 200 -3.85 9.85 16.58
CA ASN A 200 -4.65 8.67 16.21
C ASN A 200 -6.00 8.74 16.93
N PRO A 201 -7.12 8.36 16.27
CA PRO A 201 -8.46 8.53 16.81
C PRO A 201 -8.73 7.73 18.10
N PHE A 202 -7.86 6.76 18.41
CA PHE A 202 -8.00 5.87 19.54
C PHE A 202 -6.78 5.80 20.47
N ALA A 203 -5.74 6.66 20.29
CA ALA A 203 -4.46 6.58 21.04
C ALA A 203 -4.56 6.65 22.58
N PHE A 204 -5.73 6.99 23.11
CA PHE A 204 -6.00 7.11 24.55
C PHE A 204 -7.33 6.43 24.92
N ASP A 205 -7.78 5.47 24.11
CA ASP A 205 -8.97 4.66 24.38
C ASP A 205 -8.56 3.30 24.94
N ASP A 206 -8.82 3.08 26.24
CA ASP A 206 -8.48 1.83 26.94
C ASP A 206 -9.08 0.55 26.31
N PHE A 207 -10.05 0.67 25.39
CA PHE A 207 -10.73 -0.47 24.77
C PHE A 207 -10.35 -0.71 23.30
N THR A 208 -9.60 0.20 22.66
CA THR A 208 -9.27 0.10 21.23
C THR A 208 -7.78 0.11 21.04
N LEU A 209 -7.27 -0.73 20.14
CA LEU A 209 -5.85 -0.71 19.81
C LEU A 209 -5.47 0.64 19.18
N ASP A 210 -4.41 1.23 19.71
CA ASP A 210 -3.96 2.58 19.44
C ASP A 210 -3.50 2.78 17.99
N GLU A 211 -3.08 1.71 17.30
CA GLU A 211 -2.67 1.74 15.89
C GLU A 211 -3.84 2.02 14.93
N ILE A 212 -5.08 1.81 15.37
CA ILE A 212 -6.25 1.85 14.50
C ILE A 212 -6.54 3.28 14.04
N TRP A 213 -6.57 3.48 12.72
CA TRP A 213 -7.03 4.71 12.07
C TRP A 213 -8.49 4.61 11.61
N ALA A 214 -8.88 3.46 11.05
CA ALA A 214 -10.25 3.19 10.64
C ALA A 214 -10.63 1.73 10.89
N ILE A 215 -11.91 1.47 11.12
CA ILE A 215 -12.48 0.17 11.49
C ILE A 215 -13.54 -0.29 10.49
N GLY A 216 -13.75 -1.60 10.39
CA GLY A 216 -14.87 -2.19 9.66
C GLY A 216 -14.58 -2.47 8.20
N LEU A 217 -13.31 -2.67 7.85
CA LEU A 217 -12.88 -3.00 6.50
C LEU A 217 -12.85 -4.50 6.29
N ARG A 218 -13.08 -4.93 5.04
CA ARG A 218 -13.10 -6.34 4.68
C ARG A 218 -11.74 -6.78 4.13
N ASN A 219 -11.32 -6.19 3.02
CA ASN A 219 -10.04 -6.43 2.36
C ASN A 219 -9.54 -5.14 1.64
N PRO A 220 -8.98 -4.16 2.38
CA PRO A 220 -8.51 -2.89 1.82
C PRO A 220 -7.23 -3.10 0.99
N TRP A 221 -7.40 -3.60 -0.24
CA TRP A 221 -6.33 -4.14 -1.07
C TRP A 221 -5.36 -3.06 -1.57
N ARG A 222 -5.87 -1.89 -1.97
CA ARG A 222 -5.08 -0.72 -2.38
C ARG A 222 -5.72 0.57 -1.90
N PHE A 223 -4.89 1.52 -1.52
CA PHE A 223 -5.30 2.87 -1.13
C PHE A 223 -4.26 3.90 -1.59
N SER A 224 -4.64 5.17 -1.57
CA SER A 224 -3.74 6.28 -1.89
C SER A 224 -4.20 7.56 -1.23
N PHE A 225 -3.30 8.53 -1.15
CA PHE A 225 -3.62 9.88 -0.71
C PHE A 225 -3.80 10.79 -1.93
N ASP A 226 -4.91 11.52 -1.98
CA ASP A 226 -5.12 12.58 -2.96
C ASP A 226 -4.08 13.69 -2.75
N ARG A 227 -3.29 13.97 -3.78
CA ARG A 227 -2.14 14.90 -3.66
C ARG A 227 -2.53 16.35 -3.43
N LEU A 228 -3.78 16.74 -3.73
CA LEU A 228 -4.25 18.11 -3.57
C LEU A 228 -4.83 18.35 -2.17
N THR A 229 -5.54 17.37 -1.64
CA THR A 229 -6.33 17.50 -0.40
C THR A 229 -5.75 16.72 0.77
N GLY A 230 -4.87 15.75 0.52
CA GLY A 230 -4.39 14.81 1.52
C GLY A 230 -5.44 13.76 1.93
N ALA A 231 -6.58 13.69 1.25
CA ALA A 231 -7.63 12.73 1.58
C ALA A 231 -7.19 11.29 1.25
N LEU A 232 -7.38 10.37 2.18
CA LEU A 232 -7.18 8.94 1.98
C LEU A 232 -8.34 8.35 1.16
N TRP A 233 -8.03 7.67 0.06
CA TRP A 233 -8.96 6.90 -0.76
C TRP A 233 -8.61 5.42 -0.70
N ILE A 234 -9.58 4.58 -0.34
CA ILE A 234 -9.38 3.13 -0.17
C ILE A 234 -10.31 2.37 -1.13
N ALA A 235 -9.78 1.32 -1.77
CA ALA A 235 -10.58 0.29 -2.42
C ALA A 235 -10.68 -0.94 -1.50
N ASP A 236 -11.87 -1.18 -0.97
CA ASP A 236 -12.19 -2.30 -0.09
C ASP A 236 -13.04 -3.34 -0.84
N VAL A 237 -12.73 -4.64 -0.68
CA VAL A 237 -13.28 -5.74 -1.49
C VAL A 237 -13.93 -6.82 -0.64
#